data_AF-A0A6I1KH91-F1
#
_entry.id   AF-A0A6I1KH91-F1
#
_cell.length_a   1.000
_cell.length_b   1.000
_cell.length_c   1.000
_cell.angle_alpha   90.00
_cell.angle_beta   90.00
_cell.angle_gamma   90.00
#
_symmetry.space_group_name_H-M   'P 1'
#
loop_
_entity.id
_entity.type
_entity.pdbx_description
1 polymer ?
#
loop_
_entity_poly.entity_id
_entity_poly.type
_entity_poly.pdbx_seq_one_letter_code
_entity_poly.pdbx_strand_id
1 'polypeptide(L)'
;MPPEGFVCKQCGHCCLNLGAYQTCATEEDIALWEENGRDDILNWVVEVAPEVYDIWMHPQTGDYVSRCPWLRKLPRQEKYICRIQALKLEICRDYPVSKEHAEKTGCPGFG
;
A
#
# COMPACT_ATOMS: atom_id res chain seq x y z
N MET A 1 9.85 4.81 7.50
CA MET A 1 9.93 6.06 6.70
C MET A 1 10.93 5.90 5.55
N PRO A 2 10.70 6.51 4.37
CA PRO A 2 11.65 6.47 3.26
C PRO A 2 13.00 7.18 3.59
N PRO A 3 14.11 6.81 2.94
CA PRO A 3 15.43 7.37 3.18
C PRO A 3 15.53 8.85 2.84
N GLU A 4 16.50 9.52 3.45
CA GLU A 4 16.85 10.90 3.10
C GLU A 4 17.17 11.03 1.60
N GLY A 5 16.70 12.12 0.99
CA GLY A 5 16.85 12.38 -0.44
C GLY A 5 15.85 11.64 -1.35
N PHE A 6 14.97 10.79 -0.80
CA PHE A 6 13.89 10.17 -1.57
C PHE A 6 12.79 11.18 -1.92
N VAL A 7 12.41 11.24 -3.20
CA VAL A 7 11.22 11.98 -3.65
C VAL A 7 10.32 11.07 -4.47
N CYS A 8 9.14 10.74 -3.94
CA CYS A 8 8.15 9.94 -4.65
C CYS A 8 7.71 10.64 -5.94
N LYS A 9 7.95 10.02 -7.10
CA LYS A 9 7.57 10.56 -8.42
C LYS A 9 6.14 10.20 -8.83
N GLN A 10 5.36 9.55 -7.95
CA GLN A 10 3.99 9.09 -8.22
C GLN A 10 3.87 8.14 -9.43
N CYS A 11 4.93 7.38 -9.74
CA CYS A 11 4.94 6.46 -10.88
C CYS A 11 4.08 5.20 -10.68
N GLY A 12 3.67 4.90 -9.45
CA GLY A 12 2.88 3.70 -9.11
C GLY A 12 3.67 2.39 -9.06
N HIS A 13 4.98 2.41 -9.33
CA HIS A 13 5.84 1.22 -9.42
C HIS A 13 5.73 0.29 -8.19
N CYS A 14 5.79 0.86 -6.98
CA CYS A 14 5.68 0.08 -5.75
C CYS A 14 4.36 -0.68 -5.61
N CYS A 15 3.25 -0.12 -6.10
CA CYS A 15 1.95 -0.77 -6.04
C CYS A 15 1.67 -1.71 -7.23
N LEU A 16 2.21 -1.40 -8.41
CA LEU A 16 1.91 -2.14 -9.65
C LEU A 16 2.86 -3.32 -9.88
N ASN A 17 4.15 -3.16 -9.56
CA ASN A 17 5.19 -4.09 -9.99
C ASN A 17 5.83 -4.87 -8.84
N LEU A 18 5.67 -4.41 -7.60
CA LEU A 18 6.28 -5.05 -6.42
C LEU A 18 5.27 -5.78 -5.53
N GLY A 19 4.01 -5.86 -5.95
CA GLY A 19 3.02 -6.68 -5.24
C GLY A 19 2.70 -6.20 -3.82
N ALA A 20 2.93 -4.93 -3.46
CA ALA A 20 2.63 -4.39 -2.13
C ALA A 20 1.14 -4.52 -1.71
N TYR A 21 0.28 -4.97 -2.61
CA TYR A 21 -1.13 -5.27 -2.36
C TYR A 21 -1.40 -6.74 -2.04
N GLN A 22 -0.37 -7.59 -2.06
CA GLN A 22 -0.40 -9.04 -1.79
C GLN A 22 0.34 -9.37 -0.48
N THR A 23 0.42 -8.41 0.42
CA THR A 23 1.08 -8.56 1.72
C THR A 23 0.02 -8.76 2.79
N CYS A 24 0.44 -8.98 4.04
CA CYS A 24 -0.46 -8.86 5.19
C CYS A 24 -0.41 -7.43 5.75
N ALA A 25 -1.45 -7.05 6.50
CA ALA A 25 -1.44 -5.88 7.36
C ALA A 25 -0.87 -6.24 8.74
N THR A 26 -0.19 -5.29 9.39
CA THR A 26 0.25 -5.46 10.78
C THR A 26 -0.85 -5.07 11.76
N GLU A 27 -0.72 -5.44 13.04
CA GLU A 27 -1.64 -4.97 14.08
C GLU A 27 -1.67 -3.45 14.18
N GLU A 28 -0.53 -2.77 13.98
CA GLU A 28 -0.46 -1.31 13.95
C GLU A 28 -1.22 -0.72 12.77
N ASP A 29 -1.25 -1.39 11.61
CA ASP A 29 -2.06 -0.96 10.47
C ASP A 29 -3.56 -1.07 10.80
N ILE A 30 -3.97 -2.14 11.48
CA ILE A 30 -5.35 -2.36 11.93
C ILE A 30 -5.77 -1.29 12.95
N ALA A 31 -4.98 -1.12 14.01
CA ALA A 31 -5.22 -0.12 15.03
C ALA A 31 -5.27 1.29 14.45
N LEU A 32 -4.38 1.62 13.51
CA LEU A 32 -4.40 2.90 12.80
C LEU A 32 -5.72 3.13 12.07
N TRP A 33 -6.29 2.12 11.41
CA TRP A 33 -7.55 2.25 10.70
C TRP A 33 -8.76 2.32 11.65
N GLU A 34 -8.75 1.55 12.74
CA GLU A 34 -9.78 1.60 13.79
C GLU A 34 -9.82 2.97 14.48
N GLU A 35 -8.66 3.48 14.92
CA GLU A 35 -8.53 4.79 15.57
C GLU A 35 -9.00 5.95 14.67
N ASN A 36 -8.85 5.79 13.35
CA ASN A 36 -9.29 6.79 12.37
C ASN A 36 -10.70 6.53 11.84
N GLY A 37 -11.44 5.55 12.37
CA GLY A 37 -12.81 5.21 11.96
C GLY A 37 -12.92 4.83 10.49
N ARG A 38 -11.92 4.14 9.94
CA ARG A 38 -11.84 3.78 8.53
C ARG A 38 -12.41 2.39 8.26
N ASP A 39 -13.69 2.21 8.58
CA ASP A 39 -14.43 0.99 8.27
C ASP A 39 -14.39 0.64 6.78
N ASP A 40 -14.32 1.65 5.90
CA ASP A 40 -14.19 1.45 4.47
C ASP A 40 -12.87 0.77 4.06
N ILE A 41 -11.81 0.86 4.88
CA ILE A 41 -10.56 0.10 4.71
C ILE A 41 -10.67 -1.26 5.39
N LEU A 42 -11.14 -1.30 6.64
CA LEU A 42 -11.25 -2.52 7.45
C LEU A 42 -12.12 -3.59 6.77
N ASN A 43 -13.16 -3.18 6.03
CA ASN A 43 -14.00 -4.10 5.25
C ASN A 43 -13.23 -4.89 4.17
N TRP A 44 -12.00 -4.52 3.82
CA TRP A 44 -11.16 -5.22 2.85
C TRP A 44 -10.13 -6.15 3.50
N VAL A 45 -10.16 -6.25 4.84
CA VAL A 45 -9.21 -7.02 5.64
C VAL A 45 -9.90 -8.29 6.13
N VAL A 46 -9.18 -9.40 6.17
CA VAL A 46 -9.65 -10.65 6.75
C VAL A 46 -8.59 -11.20 7.71
N GLU A 47 -9.01 -11.53 8.93
CA GLU A 47 -8.15 -12.26 9.87
C GLU A 47 -8.18 -13.75 9.50
N VAL A 48 -7.06 -14.27 9.00
CA VAL A 48 -6.95 -15.67 8.51
C VAL A 48 -6.43 -16.62 9.59
N ALA A 49 -5.78 -16.08 10.62
CA ALA A 49 -5.37 -16.75 11.85
C ALA A 49 -5.24 -15.67 12.94
N PRO A 50 -5.20 -16.02 14.25
CA PRO A 50 -5.05 -15.04 15.31
C PRO A 50 -3.90 -14.07 15.02
N GLU A 51 -4.22 -12.77 14.94
CA GLU A 51 -3.27 -11.67 14.68
C GLU A 51 -2.60 -11.72 13.28
N VAL A 52 -3.18 -12.47 12.34
CA VAL A 52 -2.71 -12.56 10.94
C VAL A 52 -3.77 -12.00 10.01
N TYR A 53 -3.50 -10.82 9.43
CA TYR A 53 -4.46 -10.06 8.64
C TYR A 53 -4.10 -10.03 7.15
N ASP A 54 -4.87 -10.74 6.34
CA ASP A 54 -4.77 -10.67 4.89
C ASP A 54 -5.53 -9.47 4.33
N ILE A 55 -5.01 -8.97 3.22
CA ILE A 55 -5.56 -7.87 2.43
C ILE A 55 -5.36 -8.22 0.94
N TRP A 56 -6.08 -7.71 -0.03
CA TRP A 56 -7.29 -6.91 -0.03
C TRP A 56 -8.42 -7.79 -0.56
N MET A 57 -9.27 -8.29 0.33
CA MET A 57 -10.41 -9.11 -0.06
C MET A 57 -11.58 -8.21 -0.45
N HIS A 58 -12.22 -8.47 -1.58
CA HIS A 58 -13.35 -7.67 -2.02
C HIS A 58 -14.55 -7.90 -1.08
N PRO A 59 -15.09 -6.86 -0.40
CA PRO A 59 -16.04 -7.03 0.70
C PRO A 59 -17.38 -7.66 0.28
N GLN A 60 -17.73 -7.58 -1.00
CA GLN A 60 -19.01 -8.11 -1.50
C GLN A 60 -18.87 -9.51 -2.10
N THR A 61 -17.70 -9.89 -2.59
CA THR A 61 -17.53 -11.17 -3.30
C THR A 61 -16.66 -12.16 -2.53
N GLY A 62 -15.83 -11.70 -1.59
CA GLY A 62 -14.86 -12.54 -0.88
C GLY A 62 -13.62 -12.88 -1.71
N ASP A 63 -13.47 -12.31 -2.91
CA ASP A 63 -12.34 -12.60 -3.78
C ASP A 63 -11.16 -11.68 -3.50
N TYR A 64 -9.94 -12.22 -3.59
CA TYR A 64 -8.75 -11.39 -3.63
C TYR A 64 -8.70 -10.57 -4.92
N VAL A 65 -8.42 -9.27 -4.77
CA VAL A 65 -8.27 -8.39 -5.93
C VAL A 65 -6.91 -8.58 -6.61
N SER A 66 -6.89 -8.44 -7.94
CA SER A 66 -5.65 -8.46 -8.74
C SER A 66 -4.87 -7.13 -8.73
N ARG A 67 -5.38 -6.12 -8.01
CA ARG A 67 -4.77 -4.78 -7.90
C ARG A 67 -5.25 -4.06 -6.65
N CYS A 68 -4.35 -3.30 -6.01
CA CYS A 68 -4.69 -2.45 -4.86
C CYS A 68 -5.96 -1.61 -5.09
N PRO A 69 -7.00 -1.74 -4.24
CA PRO A 69 -8.27 -1.02 -4.41
C PRO A 69 -8.12 0.49 -4.15
N TRP A 70 -7.04 0.90 -3.50
CA TRP A 70 -6.75 2.29 -3.14
C TRP A 70 -5.91 3.05 -4.18
N LEU A 71 -5.32 2.35 -5.15
CA LEU A 71 -4.50 2.96 -6.19
C LEU A 71 -5.37 3.54 -7.33
N ARG A 72 -5.15 4.80 -7.70
CA ARG A 72 -5.85 5.47 -8.80
C ARG A 72 -4.88 6.13 -9.75
N LYS A 73 -5.07 5.92 -11.06
CA LYS A 73 -4.35 6.66 -12.11
C LYS A 73 -5.00 8.03 -12.25
N LEU A 74 -4.21 9.09 -12.32
CA LEU A 74 -4.71 10.43 -12.61
C LEU A 74 -5.15 10.51 -14.08
N PRO A 75 -6.30 11.15 -14.39
CA PRO A 75 -6.75 11.29 -15.76
C PRO A 75 -5.71 11.99 -16.64
N ARG A 76 -5.43 11.41 -17.82
CA ARG A 76 -4.52 11.96 -18.84
C ARG A 76 -3.07 12.19 -18.35
N GLN A 77 -2.65 11.49 -17.29
CA GLN A 77 -1.29 11.58 -16.75
C GLN A 77 -0.74 10.18 -16.47
N GLU A 78 0.58 10.01 -16.61
CA GLU A 78 1.30 8.82 -16.14
C GLU A 78 1.66 8.94 -14.66
N LYS A 79 0.68 9.32 -13.84
CA LYS A 79 0.80 9.48 -12.40
C LYS A 79 -0.28 8.72 -11.66
N TYR A 80 0.06 8.24 -10.48
CA TYR A 80 -0.82 7.48 -9.61
C TYR A 80 -0.90 8.11 -8.22
N ILE A 81 -2.07 8.03 -7.62
CA ILE A 81 -2.32 8.44 -6.23
C ILE A 81 -2.84 7.25 -5.43
N CYS A 82 -2.50 7.24 -4.14
CA CYS A 82 -3.09 6.34 -3.16
C CYS A 82 -4.20 7.09 -2.41
N ARG A 83 -5.43 6.57 -2.42
CA ARG A 83 -6.56 7.22 -1.74
C ARG A 83 -6.50 7.12 -0.21
N ILE A 84 -5.61 6.30 0.33
CA ILE A 84 -5.36 6.16 1.78
C ILE A 84 -3.97 6.68 2.16
N GLN A 85 -3.47 7.71 1.47
CA GLN A 85 -2.08 8.17 1.60
C GLN A 85 -1.59 8.38 3.04
N ALA A 86 -2.41 8.96 3.92
CA ALA A 86 -2.08 9.22 5.32
C ALA A 86 -2.21 7.97 6.21
N LEU A 87 -2.93 6.96 5.75
CA LEU A 87 -3.27 5.73 6.48
C LEU A 87 -2.82 4.50 5.67
N LYS A 88 -1.69 4.65 4.97
CA LYS A 88 -1.05 3.54 4.29
C LYS A 88 -0.53 2.56 5.32
N LEU A 89 -0.56 1.29 4.93
CA LEU A 89 0.15 0.23 5.62
C LEU A 89 1.62 0.58 5.77
N GLU A 90 2.23 0.06 6.82
CA GLU A 90 3.65 0.22 7.10
C GLU A 90 4.51 -0.03 5.86
N ILE A 91 4.34 -1.19 5.20
CA ILE A 91 5.16 -1.54 4.03
C ILE A 91 5.01 -0.52 2.88
N CYS A 92 3.81 0.05 2.72
CA CYS A 92 3.53 1.06 1.70
C CYS A 92 4.08 2.44 2.09
N ARG A 93 4.09 2.76 3.39
CA ARG A 93 4.61 4.02 3.95
C ARG A 93 6.13 4.05 3.94
N ASP A 94 6.75 2.90 4.20
CA ASP A 94 8.18 2.76 4.40
C ASP A 94 8.94 2.46 3.12
N TYR A 95 8.22 2.21 2.03
CA TYR A 95 8.84 2.03 0.72
C TYR A 95 9.44 3.34 0.15
N PRO A 96 10.66 3.30 -0.40
CA PRO A 96 11.63 2.19 -0.31
C PRO A 96 12.32 2.21 1.05
N VAL A 97 12.60 1.06 1.67
CA VAL A 97 13.27 1.02 2.99
C VAL A 97 14.75 1.45 2.99
N SER A 98 15.41 1.46 1.83
CA SER A 98 16.79 1.94 1.67
C SER A 98 17.04 2.42 0.23
N LYS A 99 18.13 3.16 0.01
CA LYS A 99 18.55 3.54 -1.35
C LYS A 99 18.88 2.31 -2.20
N GLU A 100 19.59 1.34 -1.61
CA GLU A 100 19.90 0.07 -2.27
C GLU A 100 18.62 -0.71 -2.64
N HIS A 101 17.62 -0.73 -1.76
CA HIS A 101 16.32 -1.35 -2.07
C HIS A 101 15.62 -0.63 -3.24
N ALA A 102 15.68 0.69 -3.26
CA ALA A 102 15.13 1.48 -4.35
C ALA A 102 15.82 1.18 -5.69
N GLU A 103 17.16 1.11 -5.71
CA GLU A 103 17.94 0.74 -6.89
C GLU A 103 17.63 -0.69 -7.36
N LYS A 104 17.66 -1.66 -6.44
CA LYS A 104 17.33 -3.07 -6.72
C LYS A 104 15.95 -3.26 -7.31
N THR A 105 14.98 -2.45 -6.87
CA THR A 105 13.60 -2.53 -7.35
C THR A 105 13.31 -1.59 -8.52
N GLY A 106 14.27 -0.77 -8.98
CA GLY A 106 14.05 0.16 -10.10
C GLY A 106 13.18 1.37 -9.76
N CYS A 107 13.15 1.79 -8.49
CA CYS A 107 12.44 2.98 -8.06
C CYS A 107 13.11 4.25 -8.60
N PRO A 108 12.39 5.14 -9.30
CA PRO A 108 12.94 6.39 -9.85
C PRO A 108 13.00 7.53 -8.80
N GLY A 109 12.82 7.21 -7.51
CA GLY A 109 12.70 8.20 -6.44
C GLY A 109 14.04 8.79 -5.99
N PHE A 110 15.15 8.13 -6.33
CA PHE A 110 16.50 8.65 -6.18
C PHE A 110 17.01 9.07 -7.57
N GLY A 111 16.85 10.35 -7.87
CA GLY A 111 17.17 10.95 -9.16
C GLY A 111 16.95 12.45 -9.11
#